data_AF-A0A1K1Q6A5-F1
#
_entry.id   AF-A0A1K1Q6A5-F1
#
_cell.length_a   1.000
_cell.length_b   1.000
_cell.length_c   1.000
_cell.angle_alpha   90.00
_cell.angle_beta   90.00
_cell.angle_gamma   90.00
#
_symmetry.space_group_name_H-M   'P 1'
#
loop_
_entity.id
_entity.type
_entity.pdbx_description
1 polymer ?
#
loop_
_entity_poly.entity_id
_entity_poly.type
_entity_poly.pdbx_seq_one_letter_code
_entity_poly.pdbx_strand_id
1 'polypeptide(L)'
;MSDFDAPARLYTRPPMTRGVDPQRMNWLWQLILQATDLDPRDVRSALNAIGVGATDKLLASWQVTDAHEDYFPLTIAELERNLRAVIAWKAKRDQAAEGMADAENEDSAAVDATADTDVGKTDES
;
A
#
# COMPACT_ATOMS: atom_id res chain seq x y z
N MET A 1 -0.18 27.71 -25.95
CA MET A 1 -0.38 27.00 -24.67
C MET A 1 -1.81 26.50 -24.71
N SER A 2 -2.00 25.18 -24.80
CA SER A 2 -3.34 24.57 -24.85
C SER A 2 -3.75 24.25 -23.42
N ASP A 3 -4.70 25.02 -22.88
CA ASP A 3 -5.39 24.66 -21.65
C ASP A 3 -6.15 23.36 -21.91
N PHE A 4 -5.66 22.26 -21.34
CA PHE A 4 -6.37 20.99 -21.35
C PHE A 4 -7.45 21.08 -20.28
N ASP A 5 -8.59 21.67 -20.64
CA ASP A 5 -9.80 21.64 -19.81
C ASP A 5 -10.34 20.22 -19.82
N ALA A 6 -9.92 19.41 -18.82
CA ALA A 6 -10.46 18.09 -18.62
C ALA A 6 -11.96 18.24 -18.35
N PRO A 7 -12.86 17.62 -19.13
CA PRO A 7 -14.29 17.84 -18.98
C PRO A 7 -14.67 17.51 -17.54
N ALA A 8 -15.27 18.50 -16.85
CA ALA A 8 -15.88 18.30 -15.54
C ALA A 8 -17.01 17.29 -15.70
N ARG A 9 -16.65 16.00 -15.60
CA ARG A 9 -17.61 14.90 -15.62
C ARG A 9 -18.47 15.11 -14.39
N LEU A 10 -19.66 15.68 -14.58
CA LEU A 10 -20.73 15.64 -13.59
C LEU A 10 -20.81 14.20 -13.09
N TYR A 11 -20.77 14.03 -11.78
CA TYR A 11 -20.81 12.70 -11.17
C TYR A 11 -22.09 12.00 -11.62
N THR A 12 -21.97 11.10 -12.59
CA THR A 12 -23.07 10.25 -13.02
C THR A 12 -23.18 9.14 -11.99
N ARG A 13 -24.20 9.23 -11.13
CA ARG A 13 -24.55 8.13 -10.21
C ARG A 13 -24.72 6.86 -11.07
N PRO A 14 -23.94 5.80 -10.82
CA PRO A 14 -24.09 4.55 -11.57
C PRO A 14 -25.54 4.04 -11.46
N PRO A 15 -26.09 3.43 -12.51
CA PRO A 15 -27.41 2.80 -12.45
C PRO A 15 -27.47 1.82 -11.28
N MET A 16 -28.49 1.92 -10.42
CA MET A 16 -28.74 1.04 -9.26
C MET A 16 -29.19 -0.37 -9.68
N THR A 17 -28.72 -0.86 -10.82
CA THR A 17 -29.08 -2.14 -11.45
C THR A 17 -27.98 -3.19 -11.35
N ARG A 18 -26.88 -2.90 -10.67
CA ARG A 18 -25.91 -3.89 -10.18
C ARG A 18 -26.01 -3.91 -8.66
N GLY A 19 -25.94 -5.10 -8.04
CA GLY A 19 -26.09 -5.33 -6.59
C GLY A 19 -25.02 -4.71 -5.70
N VAL A 20 -24.68 -3.45 -5.94
CA VAL A 20 -23.71 -2.64 -5.20
C VAL A 20 -24.47 -1.44 -4.68
N ASP A 21 -24.89 -1.51 -3.42
CA ASP A 21 -25.44 -0.37 -2.69
C ASP A 21 -24.34 0.70 -2.59
N PRO A 22 -24.55 1.94 -3.07
CA PRO A 22 -23.55 3.01 -2.98
C PRO A 22 -23.09 3.31 -1.55
N GLN A 23 -23.84 2.91 -0.54
CA GLN A 23 -23.50 3.04 0.87
C GLN A 23 -22.75 1.81 1.42
N ARG A 24 -22.70 0.68 0.70
CA ARG A 24 -22.06 -0.58 1.10
C ARG A 24 -21.06 -1.07 0.05
N MET A 25 -19.80 -1.03 0.41
CA MET A 25 -18.67 -1.19 -0.50
C MET A 25 -17.95 -2.54 -0.40
N ASN A 26 -18.43 -3.51 0.40
CA ASN A 26 -17.77 -4.81 0.59
C ASN A 26 -17.51 -5.52 -0.74
N TRP A 27 -18.45 -5.44 -1.68
CA TRP A 27 -18.27 -6.00 -3.02
C TRP A 27 -17.09 -5.37 -3.78
N LEU A 28 -16.98 -4.04 -3.76
CA LEU A 28 -15.88 -3.34 -4.42
C LEU A 28 -14.54 -3.65 -3.73
N TRP A 29 -14.53 -3.76 -2.40
CA TRP A 29 -13.36 -4.20 -1.65
C TRP A 29 -12.88 -5.58 -2.11
N GLN A 30 -13.78 -6.56 -2.25
CA GLN A 30 -13.41 -7.90 -2.72
C GLN A 30 -12.81 -7.89 -4.13
N LEU A 31 -13.37 -7.11 -5.06
CA LEU A 31 -12.81 -6.95 -6.41
C LEU A 31 -11.40 -6.35 -6.37
N ILE A 32 -11.16 -5.38 -5.49
CA ILE A 32 -9.83 -4.80 -5.31
C ILE A 32 -8.87 -5.86 -4.78
N LEU A 33 -9.24 -6.65 -3.78
CA LEU A 33 -8.40 -7.73 -3.25
C LEU A 33 -8.03 -8.73 -4.35
N GLN A 34 -9.01 -9.16 -5.16
CA GLN A 34 -8.80 -10.08 -6.29
C GLN A 34 -7.87 -9.49 -7.36
N ALA A 35 -7.90 -8.17 -7.56
CA ALA A 35 -7.11 -7.51 -8.60
C ALA A 35 -5.70 -7.07 -8.15
N THR A 36 -5.42 -7.02 -6.84
CA THR A 36 -4.22 -6.34 -6.29
C THR A 36 -3.33 -7.19 -5.39
N ASP A 37 -3.53 -8.51 -5.33
CA ASP A 37 -2.81 -9.45 -4.45
C ASP A 37 -2.66 -8.92 -3.01
N LEU A 38 -3.64 -8.15 -2.53
CA LEU A 38 -3.54 -7.42 -1.28
C LEU A 38 -3.80 -8.36 -0.10
N ASP A 39 -2.78 -8.61 0.72
CA ASP A 39 -2.90 -9.44 1.93
C ASP A 39 -3.71 -8.70 3.02
N PRO A 40 -4.73 -9.33 3.63
CA PRO A 40 -5.44 -8.77 4.79
C PRO A 40 -4.53 -8.33 5.96
N ARG A 41 -3.35 -8.94 6.13
CA ARG A 41 -2.34 -8.56 7.12
C ARG A 41 -1.70 -7.21 6.82
N ASP A 42 -1.47 -6.91 5.54
CA ASP A 42 -0.96 -5.62 5.11
C ASP A 42 -2.01 -4.53 5.34
N VAL A 43 -3.27 -4.83 5.04
CA VAL A 43 -4.39 -3.94 5.34
C VAL A 43 -4.46 -3.63 6.82
N ARG A 44 -4.36 -4.66 7.68
CA ARG A 44 -4.33 -4.47 9.14
C ARG A 44 -3.19 -3.55 9.57
N SER A 45 -1.98 -3.82 9.07
CA SER A 45 -0.78 -3.05 9.40
C SER A 45 -0.93 -1.59 8.97
N ALA A 46 -1.46 -1.35 7.78
CA ALA A 46 -1.72 -0.02 7.25
C ALA A 46 -2.76 0.75 8.08
N LEU A 47 -3.86 0.09 8.47
CA LEU A 47 -4.90 0.70 9.29
C LEU A 47 -4.41 1.03 10.70
N ASN A 48 -3.69 0.09 11.33
CA ASN A 48 -3.11 0.32 12.65
C ASN A 48 -2.09 1.47 12.62
N ALA A 49 -1.31 1.61 11.55
CA ALA A 49 -0.35 2.70 11.39
C ALA A 49 -0.99 4.11 11.34
N ILE A 50 -2.29 4.20 11.00
CA ILE A 50 -3.06 5.45 11.04
C ILE A 50 -4.01 5.55 12.25
N GLY A 51 -3.87 4.65 13.23
CA GLY A 51 -4.68 4.64 14.45
C GLY A 51 -6.07 4.04 14.29
N VAL A 52 -6.35 3.32 13.20
CA VAL A 52 -7.61 2.61 12.98
C VAL A 52 -7.44 1.15 13.41
N GLY A 53 -8.03 0.80 14.56
CA GLY A 53 -7.96 -0.57 15.10
C GLY A 53 -8.74 -1.57 14.25
N ALA A 54 -8.03 -2.28 13.36
CA ALA A 54 -8.62 -3.26 12.46
C ALA A 54 -8.58 -4.67 13.07
N THR A 55 -9.68 -5.09 13.68
CA THR A 55 -9.79 -6.45 14.25
C THR A 55 -9.95 -7.51 13.17
N ASP A 56 -9.58 -8.75 13.47
CA ASP A 56 -9.73 -9.91 12.59
C ASP A 56 -11.19 -10.09 12.16
N LYS A 57 -12.13 -9.93 13.10
CA LYS A 57 -13.57 -9.99 12.81
C LYS A 57 -14.02 -8.91 11.83
N LEU A 58 -13.53 -7.68 12.00
CA LEU A 58 -13.87 -6.57 11.12
C LEU A 58 -13.33 -6.82 9.70
N LEU A 59 -12.07 -7.27 9.57
CA LEU A 59 -11.49 -7.57 8.26
C LEU A 59 -12.19 -8.73 7.55
N ALA A 60 -12.58 -9.78 8.30
CA ALA A 60 -13.32 -10.91 7.78
C ALA A 60 -14.72 -10.50 7.29
N SER A 61 -15.37 -9.56 7.98
CA SER A 61 -16.70 -9.06 7.60
C SER A 61 -16.77 -8.42 6.21
N TRP A 62 -15.63 -7.94 5.70
CA TRP A 62 -15.54 -7.31 4.37
C TRP A 62 -15.40 -8.33 3.22
N GLN A 63 -15.13 -9.60 3.56
CA GLN A 63 -14.93 -10.69 2.60
C GLN A 63 -16.16 -11.59 2.44
N VAL A 64 -17.18 -11.40 3.28
CA VAL A 64 -18.43 -12.18 3.23
C VAL A 64 -19.56 -11.41 2.55
N THR A 65 -20.57 -12.14 2.06
CA THR A 65 -21.78 -11.56 1.46
C THR A 65 -22.74 -11.06 2.54
N ASP A 66 -23.72 -10.26 2.15
CA ASP A 66 -24.74 -9.69 3.05
C ASP A 66 -25.67 -10.73 3.71
N ALA A 67 -25.72 -11.95 3.17
CA ALA A 67 -26.44 -13.08 3.76
C ALA A 67 -25.69 -13.75 4.92
N HIS A 68 -24.42 -13.42 5.15
CA HIS A 68 -23.60 -14.03 6.20
C HIS A 68 -23.80 -13.34 7.55
N GLU A 69 -23.77 -14.09 8.67
CA GLU A 69 -24.01 -13.55 10.01
C GLU A 69 -22.94 -12.54 10.47
N ASP A 70 -21.69 -12.75 10.05
CA ASP A 70 -20.58 -11.82 10.31
C ASP A 70 -20.51 -10.66 9.31
N TYR A 71 -21.54 -10.43 8.50
CA TYR A 71 -21.56 -9.31 7.57
C TYR A 71 -21.66 -7.98 8.32
N PHE A 72 -20.68 -7.11 8.08
CA PHE A 72 -20.73 -5.70 8.48
C PHE A 72 -20.45 -4.81 7.27
N PRO A 73 -21.32 -3.82 6.99
CA PRO A 73 -21.16 -2.98 5.81
C PRO A 73 -19.95 -2.07 5.95
N LEU A 74 -19.07 -2.10 4.95
CA LEU A 74 -18.00 -1.15 4.72
C LEU A 74 -18.58 0.05 3.98
N THR A 75 -18.54 1.24 4.56
CA THR A 75 -19.00 2.47 3.89
C THR A 75 -18.01 2.95 2.83
N ILE A 76 -18.43 3.85 1.94
CA ILE A 76 -17.54 4.48 0.97
C ILE A 76 -16.40 5.29 1.61
N ALA A 77 -16.68 5.98 2.71
CA ALA A 77 -15.66 6.73 3.45
C ALA A 77 -14.62 5.80 4.08
N GLU A 78 -15.06 4.66 4.62
CA GLU A 78 -14.15 3.66 5.17
C GLU A 78 -13.34 2.99 4.08
N LEU A 79 -13.96 2.66 2.94
CA LEU A 79 -13.24 2.12 1.79
C LEU A 79 -12.12 3.09 1.35
N GLU A 80 -12.45 4.36 1.14
CA GLU A 80 -11.47 5.38 0.74
C GLU A 80 -10.33 5.50 1.76
N ARG A 81 -10.67 5.63 3.05
CA ARG A 81 -9.68 5.69 4.13
C ARG A 81 -8.76 4.48 4.11
N ASN A 82 -9.33 3.28 3.99
CA ASN A 82 -8.55 2.05 4.01
C ASN A 82 -7.59 1.97 2.82
N LEU A 83 -8.03 2.36 1.62
CA LEU A 83 -7.18 2.39 0.44
C LEU A 83 -6.04 3.41 0.57
N ARG A 84 -6.33 4.62 1.05
CA ARG A 84 -5.29 5.64 1.31
C ARG A 84 -4.26 5.15 2.32
N ALA A 85 -4.70 4.46 3.38
CA ALA A 85 -3.81 3.87 4.38
C ALA A 85 -2.88 2.82 3.75
N VAL A 86 -3.43 1.91 2.94
CA VAL A 86 -2.65 0.87 2.25
C VAL A 86 -1.66 1.48 1.27
N ILE A 87 -2.06 2.48 0.49
CA ILE A 87 -1.16 3.19 -0.45
C ILE A 87 0.01 3.82 0.30
N ALA A 88 -0.28 4.56 1.37
CA ALA A 88 0.75 5.22 2.16
C ALA A 88 1.68 4.22 2.86
N TRP A 89 1.14 3.09 3.32
CA TRP A 89 1.91 2.03 3.95
C TRP A 89 2.85 1.34 2.96
N LYS A 90 2.35 1.00 1.75
CA LYS A 90 3.18 0.42 0.67
C LYS A 90 4.31 1.37 0.27
N ALA A 91 3.99 2.65 0.04
CA ALA A 91 5.00 3.65 -0.31
C ALA A 91 6.11 3.78 0.76
N LYS A 92 5.75 3.77 2.06
CA LYS A 92 6.74 3.78 3.14
C LYS A 92 7.60 2.52 3.19
N ARG A 93 7.01 1.36 2.93
CA ARG A 93 7.73 0.08 2.91
C ARG A 93 8.72 0.02 1.75
N ASP A 94 8.32 0.50 0.59
CA ASP A 94 9.18 0.52 -0.60
C ASP A 94 10.34 1.52 -0.43
N GLN A 95 10.09 2.70 0.14
CA GLN A 95 11.14 3.66 0.52
C GLN A 95 12.13 3.09 1.55
N ALA A 96 11.65 2.32 2.53
CA ALA A 96 12.52 1.67 3.51
C ALA A 96 13.39 0.58 2.87
N ALA A 97 12.84 -0.17 1.91
CA ALA A 97 13.59 -1.17 1.16
C ALA A 97 14.67 -0.55 0.27
N GLU A 98 14.37 0.56 -0.40
CA GLU A 98 15.35 1.33 -1.20
C GLU A 98 16.47 1.90 -0.33
N GLY A 99 16.13 2.52 0.80
CA GLY A 99 17.13 3.08 1.72
C GLY A 99 18.04 2.04 2.38
N MET A 100 17.55 0.81 2.59
CA MET A 100 18.38 -0.30 3.07
C MET A 100 19.30 -0.83 1.96
N ALA A 101 18.84 -0.89 0.72
CA ALA A 101 19.67 -1.28 -0.42
C ALA A 101 20.81 -0.28 -0.68
N ASP A 102 20.54 1.03 -0.52
CA ASP A 102 21.58 2.07 -0.63
C ASP A 102 22.61 1.97 0.51
N ALA A 103 22.16 1.72 1.75
CA ALA A 103 23.05 1.56 2.90
C ALA A 103 23.96 0.32 2.81
N GLU A 104 23.45 -0.81 2.29
CA GLU A 104 24.24 -2.02 2.05
C GLU A 104 25.29 -1.83 0.92
N ASN A 105 24.97 -1.01 -0.10
CA ASN A 105 25.89 -0.69 -1.17
C ASN A 105 27.02 0.24 -0.72
N GLU A 106 26.73 1.23 0.14
CA GLU A 106 27.73 2.12 0.72
C GLU A 106 28.70 1.39 1.66
N ASP A 107 28.19 0.48 2.49
CA ASP A 107 29.03 -0.33 3.38
C ASP A 107 29.94 -1.28 2.57
N SER A 108 29.43 -1.91 1.50
CA SER A 108 30.24 -2.75 0.62
C SER A 108 31.31 -1.98 -0.17
N ALA A 109 31.05 -0.73 -0.57
CA ALA A 109 32.03 0.12 -1.25
C ALA A 109 33.14 0.63 -0.31
N ALA A 110 32.83 0.82 0.98
CA ALA A 110 33.81 1.24 1.99
C ALA A 110 34.83 0.13 2.33
N VAL A 111 34.44 -1.15 2.29
CA VAL A 111 35.37 -2.26 2.55
C VAL A 111 36.38 -2.47 1.43
N ASP A 112 35.98 -2.29 0.16
CA ASP A 112 36.85 -2.46 -1.02
C ASP A 112 37.93 -1.35 -1.11
N ALA A 113 37.61 -0.13 -0.67
CA ALA A 113 38.54 1.00 -0.67
C ALA A 113 39.68 0.89 0.36
N THR A 114 39.60 -0.03 1.33
CA THR A 114 40.65 -0.21 2.36
C THR A 114 41.71 -1.27 2.01
N ALA A 115 41.54 -1.97 0.89
CA ALA A 115 42.46 -3.05 0.48
C ALA A 115 43.67 -2.58 -0.34
N ASP A 116 43.74 -1.31 -0.78
CA ASP A 116 44.77 -0.83 -1.72
C ASP A 116 45.62 0.32 -1.16
N THR A 117 46.13 0.18 0.07
CA THR A 117 47.12 1.14 0.61
C THR A 117 48.18 0.46 1.47
N ASP A 118 48.84 -0.60 0.96
CA ASP A 118 50.18 -0.95 1.44
C ASP A 118 50.94 -1.84 0.44
N VAL A 119 51.62 -1.23 -0.53
CA VAL A 119 52.75 -1.90 -1.21
C VAL A 119 53.93 -0.93 -1.30
N GLY A 120 54.68 -0.89 -0.21
CA GLY A 120 56.15 -1.02 -0.19
C GLY A 120 56.97 -0.16 -1.15
N LYS A 121 57.45 0.99 -0.67
CA LYS A 121 58.67 1.63 -1.18
C LYS A 121 59.85 1.21 -0.32
N THR A 122 60.60 0.19 -0.76
CA THR A 122 61.93 -0.10 -0.24
C THR A 122 62.98 0.52 -1.15
N ASP A 123 63.58 1.61 -0.67
CA ASP A 123 64.84 2.16 -1.19
C ASP A 123 65.98 1.24 -0.77
N GLU A 124 66.83 0.82 -1.71
CA GLU A 124 68.16 0.27 -1.43
C GLU A 124 69.21 1.07 -2.21
N SER A 125 70.22 1.52 -1.46
CA SER A 125 71.37 2.34 -1.88
C SER A 125 72.55 1.48 -2.32
#